data_AF-A0A7V9H139-F1
#
_entry.id   AF-A0A7V9H139-F1
#
_cell.length_a   1.000
_cell.length_b   1.000
_cell.length_c   1.000
_cell.angle_alpha   90.00
_cell.angle_beta   90.00
_cell.angle_gamma   90.00
#
_symmetry.space_group_name_H-M   'P 1'
#
loop_
_entity.id
_entity.type
_entity.pdbx_description
1 polymer ?
#
loop_
_entity_poly.entity_id
_entity_poly.type
_entity_poly.pdbx_seq_one_letter_code
_entity_poly.pdbx_strand_id
1 'polypeptide(L)'
;MKAASEVRDRAFGPRVTYSRKVFIPLTKLCRDNCGYCTFAHGPRPGENAYLTPEEVLEIARAGAAAGCKEALFTLGDKPEKRYAEARRELRELGFSTTIEYLAHCCRLVLEETGLLPHANPGVLSGDEV
;
A
#
# COMPACT_ATOMS: atom_id res chain seq x y z
N MET A 1 28.54 16.17 8.63
CA MET A 1 27.18 16.55 9.07
C MET A 1 26.91 18.06 9.04
N LYS A 2 27.81 18.94 9.54
CA LYS A 2 27.57 20.39 9.63
C LYS A 2 27.19 21.07 8.30
N ALA A 3 27.93 20.82 7.23
CA ALA A 3 27.66 21.40 5.91
C ALA A 3 26.26 21.03 5.36
N ALA A 4 25.79 19.80 5.57
CA ALA A 4 24.45 19.37 5.14
C ALA A 4 23.35 20.08 5.94
N SER A 5 23.55 20.24 7.26
CA SER A 5 22.64 21.00 8.12
C SER A 5 22.54 22.47 7.70
N GLU A 6 23.66 23.12 7.40
CA GLU A 6 23.70 24.52 6.95
C GLU A 6 22.96 24.72 5.61
N VAL A 7 23.09 23.78 4.68
CA VAL A 7 22.33 23.79 3.42
C VAL A 7 20.83 23.64 3.68
N ARG A 8 20.43 22.68 4.52
CA ARG A 8 19.03 22.41 4.89
C ARG A 8 18.40 23.59 5.62
N ASP A 9 19.10 24.17 6.60
CA ASP A 9 18.62 25.31 7.38
C ASP A 9 18.47 26.56 6.52
N ARG A 10 19.39 26.82 5.58
CA ARG A 10 19.27 27.94 4.64
C ARG A 10 18.10 27.79 3.67
N ALA A 11 17.84 26.58 3.18
CA ALA A 11 16.79 26.34 2.19
C ALA A 11 15.39 26.20 2.80
N PHE A 12 15.27 25.54 3.95
CA PHE A 12 13.98 25.13 4.53
C PHE A 12 13.75 25.65 5.96
N GLY A 13 14.75 26.24 6.60
CA GLY A 13 14.71 26.63 8.00
C GLY A 13 14.77 25.42 8.96
N PRO A 14 14.57 25.65 10.27
CA PRO A 14 14.68 24.60 11.28
C PRO A 14 13.39 23.76 11.44
N ARG A 15 12.29 24.15 10.78
CA ARG A 15 10.97 23.51 10.98
C ARG A 15 10.92 22.15 10.30
N VAL A 16 10.58 21.12 11.08
CA VAL A 16 10.32 19.76 10.58
C VAL A 16 8.81 19.51 10.60
N THR A 17 8.25 19.08 9.48
CA THR A 17 6.83 18.69 9.35
C THR A 17 6.72 17.19 9.08
N TYR A 18 5.58 16.60 9.42
CA TYR A 18 5.31 15.19 9.15
C TYR A 18 3.82 15.00 8.82
N SER A 19 3.51 13.92 8.10
CA SER A 19 2.14 13.46 7.88
C SER A 19 1.94 12.14 8.61
N ARG A 20 0.86 12.05 9.40
CA ARG A 20 0.48 10.82 10.10
C ARG A 20 -0.25 9.92 9.13
N LYS A 21 0.26 8.71 8.92
CA LYS A 21 -0.30 7.75 7.98
C LYS A 21 -0.47 6.38 8.63
N VAL A 22 -1.58 5.74 8.32
CA VAL A 22 -1.80 4.33 8.67
C VAL A 22 -1.26 3.46 7.54
N PHE A 23 -0.70 2.30 7.88
CA PHE A 23 -0.04 1.40 6.94
C PHE A 23 -0.96 0.22 6.61
N ILE A 24 -1.28 0.03 5.34
CA ILE A 24 -2.19 -1.01 4.84
C ILE A 24 -1.41 -1.93 3.89
N PRO A 25 -0.97 -3.11 4.35
CA PRO A 25 -0.26 -4.08 3.51
C PRO A 25 -1.25 -4.90 2.67
N LEU A 26 -1.80 -4.29 1.62
CA LEU A 26 -2.86 -4.88 0.78
C LEU A 26 -2.52 -6.28 0.30
N THR A 27 -1.25 -6.53 -0.03
CA THR A 27 -0.71 -7.88 -0.25
C THR A 27 0.76 -7.91 0.13
N LYS A 28 1.23 -9.08 0.59
CA LYS A 28 2.67 -9.35 0.79
C LYS A 28 3.26 -10.15 -0.36
N LEU A 29 2.45 -10.61 -1.31
CA LEU A 29 2.96 -11.33 -2.47
C LEU A 29 3.57 -10.35 -3.48
N CYS A 30 4.63 -10.76 -4.17
CA CYS A 30 5.28 -9.97 -5.22
C CYS A 30 5.73 -10.88 -6.36
N ARG A 31 5.66 -10.43 -7.63
CA ARG A 31 6.24 -11.19 -8.74
C ARG A 31 7.77 -11.27 -8.63
N ASP A 32 8.39 -10.25 -8.06
CA ASP A 32 9.83 -10.14 -7.86
C ASP A 32 10.31 -10.88 -6.61
N ASN A 33 11.61 -11.17 -6.54
CA ASN A 33 12.23 -11.91 -5.44
C ASN A 33 13.49 -11.19 -4.93
N CYS A 34 13.31 -9.95 -4.48
CA CYS A 34 14.41 -9.12 -3.97
C CYS A 34 14.98 -9.71 -2.67
N GLY A 35 16.27 -10.03 -2.64
CA GLY A 35 16.92 -10.67 -1.47
C GLY A 35 16.95 -9.83 -0.19
N TYR A 36 16.65 -8.54 -0.27
CA TYR A 36 16.56 -7.63 0.87
C TYR A 36 15.11 -7.40 1.35
N CYS A 37 14.10 -7.90 0.62
CA CYS A 37 12.70 -7.56 0.88
C CYS A 37 12.08 -8.56 1.85
N THR A 38 11.74 -8.10 3.06
CA THR A 38 11.05 -8.92 4.06
C THR A 38 9.58 -9.19 3.72
N PHE A 39 9.01 -8.44 2.77
CA PHE A 39 7.66 -8.67 2.26
C PHE A 39 7.63 -9.74 1.18
N ALA A 40 8.67 -9.86 0.34
CA ALA A 40 8.69 -10.78 -0.81
C ALA A 40 8.80 -12.25 -0.36
N HIS A 41 7.69 -12.82 0.08
CA HIS A 41 7.53 -14.24 0.34
C HIS A 41 6.46 -14.85 -0.57
N GLY A 42 6.58 -16.15 -0.83
CA GLY A 42 5.53 -16.89 -1.53
C GLY A 42 4.26 -17.06 -0.69
N PRO A 43 3.17 -17.53 -1.32
CA PRO A 43 1.95 -17.93 -0.63
C PRO A 43 2.25 -18.94 0.49
N ARG A 44 1.54 -18.81 1.60
CA ARG A 44 1.62 -19.73 2.74
C ARG A 44 0.26 -20.39 2.96
N PRO A 45 0.22 -21.68 3.31
CA PRO A 45 -1.05 -22.35 3.60
C PRO A 45 -1.82 -21.61 4.71
N GLY A 46 -3.09 -21.27 4.43
CA GLY A 46 -3.96 -20.58 5.38
C GLY A 46 -3.82 -19.06 5.43
N GLU A 47 -2.92 -18.45 4.65
CA GLU A 47 -2.83 -16.99 4.49
C GLU A 47 -3.53 -16.56 3.19
N ASN A 48 -4.36 -15.51 3.28
CA ASN A 48 -4.93 -14.85 2.11
C ASN A 48 -3.85 -14.11 1.32
N ALA A 49 -3.99 -14.08 -0.01
CA ALA A 49 -3.11 -13.34 -0.90
C ALA A 49 -3.28 -11.82 -0.73
N TYR A 50 -4.49 -11.36 -0.42
CA TYR A 50 -4.82 -9.96 -0.21
C TYR A 50 -5.59 -9.75 1.10
N LEU A 51 -5.53 -8.53 1.62
CA LEU A 51 -6.52 -8.07 2.58
C LEU A 51 -7.87 -7.92 1.89
N THR A 52 -8.94 -8.33 2.56
CA THR A 52 -10.33 -8.07 2.16
C THR A 52 -10.69 -6.58 2.31
N PRO A 53 -11.75 -6.09 1.65
CA PRO A 53 -12.21 -4.71 1.81
C PRO A 53 -12.52 -4.35 3.28
N GLU A 54 -13.10 -5.29 4.02
CA GLU A 54 -13.43 -5.14 5.44
C GLU A 54 -12.17 -5.00 6.30
N GLU A 55 -11.15 -5.84 6.09
CA GLU A 55 -9.87 -5.75 6.80
C GLU A 55 -9.14 -4.43 6.48
N VAL A 56 -9.17 -3.99 5.21
CA VAL A 56 -8.64 -2.70 4.78
C VAL A 56 -9.33 -1.55 5.54
N LEU A 57 -10.66 -1.60 5.62
CA LEU A 57 -11.45 -0.59 6.34
C LEU A 57 -11.23 -0.62 7.84
N GLU A 58 -11.07 -1.79 8.45
CA GLU A 58 -10.75 -1.91 9.87
C GLU A 58 -9.44 -1.19 10.19
N ILE A 59 -8.38 -1.44 9.42
CA ILE A 59 -7.09 -0.76 9.57
C ILE A 59 -7.25 0.75 9.33
N ALA A 60 -7.96 1.15 8.27
CA ALA A 60 -8.16 2.55 7.94
C ALA A 60 -8.92 3.31 9.05
N ARG A 61 -9.99 2.72 9.60
CA ARG A 61 -10.75 3.29 10.71
C ARG A 61 -9.92 3.43 11.97
N ALA A 62 -9.09 2.42 12.30
CA ALA A 62 -8.14 2.52 13.39
C ALA A 62 -7.13 3.66 13.18
N GLY A 63 -6.64 3.83 11.95
CA GLY A 63 -5.79 4.94 11.54
C GLY A 63 -6.44 6.31 11.72
N ALA A 64 -7.69 6.45 11.26
CA ALA A 64 -8.47 7.67 11.41
C ALA A 64 -8.72 8.02 12.89
N ALA A 65 -9.08 7.03 13.71
CA ALA A 65 -9.24 7.19 15.16
C ALA A 65 -7.94 7.63 15.85
N ALA A 66 -6.78 7.17 15.37
CA ALA A 66 -5.46 7.61 15.83
C ALA A 66 -5.03 9.00 15.29
N GLY A 67 -5.88 9.66 14.49
CA GLY A 67 -5.63 10.98 13.93
C GLY A 67 -4.72 11.01 12.71
N CYS A 68 -4.60 9.88 11.99
CA CYS A 68 -3.95 9.86 10.68
C CYS A 68 -4.66 10.76 9.67
N LYS A 69 -3.93 11.15 8.63
CA LYS A 69 -4.40 11.96 7.50
C LYS A 69 -4.34 11.20 6.18
N GLU A 70 -3.44 10.23 6.10
CA GLU A 70 -3.24 9.39 4.92
C GLU A 70 -3.39 7.91 5.25
N ALA A 71 -3.80 7.13 4.25
CA ALA A 71 -3.75 5.68 4.25
C ALA A 71 -2.71 5.22 3.23
N LEU A 72 -1.59 4.70 3.73
CA LEU A 72 -0.49 4.21 2.91
C LEU A 72 -0.73 2.76 2.52
N PHE A 73 -1.13 2.52 1.28
CA PHE A 73 -1.19 1.21 0.68
C PHE A 73 0.19 0.75 0.24
N THR A 74 0.61 -0.40 0.77
CA THR A 74 1.83 -1.08 0.35
C THR A 74 1.50 -2.46 -0.16
N LEU A 75 2.16 -2.85 -1.24
CA LEU A 75 1.89 -4.07 -1.97
C LEU A 75 3.14 -4.49 -2.74
N GLY A 76 3.23 -5.78 -3.06
CA GLY A 76 4.19 -6.25 -4.06
C GLY A 76 3.72 -5.96 -5.48
N ASP A 77 4.66 -6.04 -6.42
CA ASP A 77 4.41 -5.77 -7.83
C ASP A 77 3.72 -6.97 -8.50
N LYS A 78 2.50 -6.76 -8.97
CA LYS A 78 1.69 -7.68 -9.81
C LYS A 78 1.84 -9.18 -9.46
N PRO A 79 1.60 -9.59 -8.20
CA PRO A 79 1.75 -10.98 -7.78
C PRO A 79 0.91 -11.97 -8.57
N GLU A 80 -0.21 -11.54 -9.14
CA GLU A 80 -1.07 -12.32 -10.03
C GLU A 80 -0.35 -12.82 -11.29
N LYS A 81 0.76 -12.19 -11.70
CA LYS A 81 1.61 -12.69 -12.80
C LYS A 81 2.41 -13.93 -12.41
N ARG A 82 2.64 -14.17 -11.12
CA ARG A 82 3.46 -15.28 -10.61
C ARG A 82 2.63 -16.34 -9.90
N TYR A 83 1.71 -15.93 -9.02
CA TYR A 83 1.01 -16.83 -8.11
C TYR A 83 -0.43 -17.10 -8.55
N ALA A 84 -0.83 -18.37 -8.52
CA ALA A 84 -2.19 -18.78 -8.91
C ALA A 84 -3.22 -18.38 -7.84
N GLU A 85 -2.79 -18.36 -6.59
CA GLU A 85 -3.53 -17.91 -5.41
C GLU A 85 -3.94 -16.45 -5.57
N ALA A 86 -2.99 -15.57 -5.91
CA ALA A 86 -3.27 -14.17 -6.18
C ALA A 86 -4.30 -13.98 -7.32
N ARG A 87 -4.18 -14.74 -8.41
CA ARG A 87 -5.17 -14.69 -9.51
C ARG A 87 -6.56 -15.18 -9.07
N ARG A 88 -6.61 -16.26 -8.27
CA ARG A 88 -7.86 -16.85 -7.81
C ARG A 88 -8.59 -15.88 -6.89
N GLU A 89 -7.88 -15.33 -5.91
CA GLU A 89 -8.47 -14.45 -4.90
C GLU A 89 -8.91 -13.11 -5.48
N LEU A 90 -8.15 -12.53 -6.42
CA LEU A 90 -8.63 -11.34 -7.17
C LEU A 90 -9.96 -11.63 -7.87
N ARG A 91 -10.11 -12.79 -8.52
CA ARG A 91 -11.38 -13.16 -9.17
C ARG A 91 -12.52 -13.36 -8.17
N GLU A 92 -12.25 -13.95 -7.01
CA GLU A 92 -13.23 -14.10 -5.93
C GLU A 92 -13.68 -12.74 -5.40
N LEU A 93 -12.77 -11.76 -5.35
CA LEU A 93 -13.05 -10.36 -5.01
C LEU A 93 -13.70 -9.57 -6.16
N GLY A 94 -13.78 -10.14 -7.37
CA GLY A 94 -14.39 -9.50 -8.55
C GLY A 94 -13.46 -8.63 -9.38
N PHE A 95 -12.13 -8.78 -9.24
CA PHE A 95 -11.11 -8.00 -9.94
C PHE A 95 -10.22 -8.87 -10.83
N SER A 96 -9.67 -8.27 -11.89
CA SER A 96 -8.77 -8.96 -12.81
C SER A 96 -7.30 -8.68 -12.53
N THR A 97 -6.99 -7.53 -11.93
CA THR A 97 -5.62 -7.11 -11.60
C THR A 97 -5.49 -6.57 -10.17
N THR A 98 -4.27 -6.60 -9.65
CA THR A 98 -3.95 -5.98 -8.36
C THR A 98 -4.24 -4.48 -8.36
N ILE A 99 -4.02 -3.80 -9.50
CA ILE A 99 -4.21 -2.35 -9.62
C ILE A 99 -5.68 -1.95 -9.58
N GLU A 100 -6.56 -2.71 -10.25
CA GLU A 100 -8.01 -2.50 -10.16
C GLU A 100 -8.50 -2.65 -8.71
N TYR A 101 -8.03 -3.69 -8.02
CA TYR A 101 -8.40 -3.92 -6.63
C TYR A 101 -7.87 -2.83 -5.69
N LEU A 102 -6.61 -2.41 -5.87
CA LEU A 102 -6.03 -1.28 -5.16
C LEU A 102 -6.86 -0.01 -5.35
N ALA A 103 -7.25 0.32 -6.58
CA ALA A 103 -8.05 1.50 -6.88
C ALA A 103 -9.43 1.44 -6.19
N HIS A 104 -10.04 0.26 -6.14
CA HIS A 104 -11.27 0.03 -5.39
C HIS A 104 -11.08 0.29 -3.89
N CYS A 105 -10.06 -0.31 -3.27
CA CYS A 105 -9.76 -0.12 -1.85
C CYS A 105 -9.40 1.35 -1.50
N CYS A 106 -8.65 2.04 -2.37
CA CYS A 106 -8.34 3.45 -2.21
C CYS A 106 -9.62 4.30 -2.17
N ARG A 107 -10.55 4.06 -3.10
CA ARG A 107 -11.84 4.76 -3.13
C ARG A 107 -12.63 4.50 -1.85
N LEU A 108 -12.73 3.23 -1.46
CA LEU A 108 -13.46 2.81 -0.27
C LEU A 108 -12.90 3.48 1.00
N VAL A 109 -11.58 3.49 1.17
CA VAL A 109 -10.94 4.16 2.32
C VAL A 109 -11.22 5.66 2.35
N LEU A 110 -11.14 6.33 1.20
CA LEU A 110 -11.43 7.76 1.11
C LEU A 110 -12.88 8.05 1.51
N GLU A 111 -13.84 7.31 0.94
CA GLU A 111 -15.27 7.50 1.17
C GLU A 111 -15.68 7.19 2.62
N GLU A 112 -15.14 6.12 3.20
CA GLU A 112 -15.58 5.61 4.51
C GLU A 112 -14.84 6.23 5.71
N THR A 113 -13.64 6.79 5.49
CA THR A 113 -12.79 7.27 6.60
C THR A 113 -12.29 8.70 6.41
N GLY A 114 -12.39 9.26 5.20
CA GLY A 114 -11.81 10.55 4.84
C GLY A 114 -10.28 10.58 4.81
N LEU A 115 -9.60 9.44 5.03
CA LEU A 115 -8.15 9.35 4.87
C LEU A 115 -7.77 9.45 3.39
N LEU A 116 -6.76 10.26 3.09
CA LEU A 116 -6.23 10.40 1.74
C LEU A 116 -5.44 9.14 1.35
N PRO A 117 -5.80 8.44 0.26
CA PRO A 117 -5.04 7.28 -0.19
C PRO A 117 -3.67 7.69 -0.76
N HIS A 118 -2.64 6.96 -0.37
CA HIS A 118 -1.28 7.04 -0.92
C HIS A 118 -0.85 5.61 -1.21
N ALA A 119 -0.50 5.28 -2.45
CA ALA A 119 -0.16 3.92 -2.83
C ALA A 119 1.27 3.78 -3.35
N ASN A 120 1.89 2.62 -3.06
CA ASN A 120 3.17 2.18 -3.61
C ASN A 120 2.98 0.91 -4.46
N PRO A 121 2.39 0.99 -5.68
CA PRO A 121 1.91 -0.18 -6.44
C PRO A 121 2.98 -0.95 -7.22
N GLY A 122 4.26 -0.61 -7.08
CA GLY A 122 5.31 -1.17 -7.94
C GLY A 122 5.30 -0.53 -9.34
N VAL A 123 5.38 -1.34 -10.39
CA VAL A 123 5.54 -0.85 -11.77
C VAL A 123 4.20 -0.83 -12.50
N LEU A 124 3.74 0.36 -12.86
CA LEU A 124 2.52 0.58 -13.65
C LEU A 124 2.83 0.73 -15.15
N SER A 125 1.92 0.27 -16.01
CA SER A 125 1.86 0.68 -17.41
C SER A 125 1.22 2.07 -17.54
N GLY A 126 1.33 2.68 -18.72
CA GLY A 126 0.70 3.98 -18.97
C GLY A 126 -0.83 3.96 -18.79
N ASP A 127 -1.49 2.85 -19.13
CA ASP A 127 -2.95 2.70 -19.00
C ASP A 127 -3.41 2.44 -17.55
N GLU A 128 -2.48 2.16 -16.64
CA GLU A 128 -2.76 1.88 -15.22
C GLU A 128 -2.60 3.12 -14.31
N VAL A 129 -2.26 4.29 -14.88
CA VAL A 129 -2.09 5.59 -14.17
C VAL A 129 -3.35 6.44 -14.34
#